data_AF-A0A1V9YNH9-F1
#
_entry.id   AF-A0A1V9YNH9-F1
#
_cell.length_a   1.000
_cell.length_b   1.000
_cell.length_c   1.000
_cell.angle_alpha   90.00
_cell.angle_beta   90.00
_cell.angle_gamma   90.00
#
_symmetry.space_group_name_H-M   'P 1'
#
loop_
_entity.id
_entity.type
_entity.pdbx_description
1 polymer ?
#
loop_
_entity_poly.entity_id
_entity_poly.type
_entity_poly.pdbx_seq_one_letter_code
_entity_poly.pdbx_strand_id
1 'polypeptide(L)'
;MHRLRRLGFKYLRGQMRNFLAESPANVAYRAKYLATKTSGGNAMQKKAKAIVSVLLELLKSKDDYHGNFTAELFEKWFRECCRTLACTVGNCTIHMDGAKYHKRQLNPHPNSRWRKSDIQNWLTLRSIVWQTSDIKASLLVMAAQHREPAQYVSVEIAREFNHVVLFTPPYHPELQPIEIIWACVKNRIGASPAKTMPELCEKLEASLHQVSSPTWLGALKRVHKFEDMYLKSTDNEPLADIDDDDSDDEEGATDLIEEFVGIDEF
;
A
#
# COMPACT_ATOMS: atom_id res chain seq x y z
N MET A 1 12.94 -14.67 -20.36
CA MET A 1 13.44 -13.27 -20.44
C MET A 1 12.56 -12.28 -21.21
N HIS A 2 11.87 -12.63 -22.31
CA HIS A 2 11.10 -11.66 -23.11
C HIS A 2 9.74 -11.21 -22.51
N ARG A 3 9.08 -12.03 -21.66
CA ARG A 3 7.82 -11.64 -20.98
C ARG A 3 8.06 -10.68 -19.82
N LEU A 4 9.12 -10.91 -19.03
CA LEU A 4 9.47 -10.08 -17.87
C LEU A 4 9.78 -8.62 -18.25
N ARG A 5 10.50 -8.39 -19.36
CA ARG A 5 10.69 -7.02 -19.90
C ARG A 5 9.38 -6.37 -20.34
N ARG A 6 8.42 -7.18 -20.80
CA ARG A 6 7.09 -6.72 -21.24
C ARG A 6 6.19 -6.32 -20.06
N LEU A 7 6.46 -6.88 -18.87
CA LEU A 7 5.84 -6.54 -17.57
C LEU A 7 6.68 -5.49 -16.79
N GLY A 8 7.67 -4.86 -17.43
CA GLY A 8 8.49 -3.82 -16.81
C GLY A 8 9.67 -4.30 -15.96
N PHE A 9 9.93 -5.59 -15.79
CA PHE A 9 11.05 -6.02 -14.97
C PHE A 9 12.40 -5.81 -15.68
N LYS A 10 13.35 -5.15 -15.02
CA LYS A 10 14.75 -5.06 -15.45
C LYS A 10 15.62 -5.92 -14.54
N TYR A 11 16.63 -6.54 -15.15
CA TYR A 11 17.66 -7.25 -14.41
C TYR A 11 18.72 -6.23 -13.97
N LEU A 12 18.82 -5.98 -12.67
CA LEU A 12 19.84 -5.12 -12.08
C LEU A 12 20.61 -5.95 -11.06
N ARG A 13 21.92 -6.16 -11.29
CA ARG A 13 22.87 -6.81 -10.36
C ARG A 13 22.26 -7.95 -9.52
N GLY A 14 21.77 -9.00 -10.16
CA GLY A 14 21.34 -10.21 -9.46
C GLY A 14 19.98 -10.13 -8.77
N GLN A 15 19.19 -9.07 -8.99
CA GLN A 15 17.80 -8.98 -8.53
C GLN A 15 16.85 -8.62 -9.67
N MET A 16 15.68 -9.24 -9.69
CA MET A 16 14.60 -8.91 -10.61
C MET A 16 13.68 -7.87 -9.97
N ARG A 17 13.74 -6.62 -10.45
CA ARG A 17 12.90 -5.51 -9.94
C ARG A 17 12.07 -4.89 -11.03
N ASN A 18 10.89 -4.38 -10.68
CA ASN A 18 10.09 -3.57 -11.58
C ASN A 18 10.87 -2.27 -11.89
N PHE A 19 11.04 -1.93 -13.16
CA PHE A 19 11.76 -0.72 -13.56
C PHE A 19 11.14 0.57 -13.01
N LEU A 20 9.82 0.58 -12.78
CA LEU A 20 9.11 1.72 -12.22
C LEU A 20 9.49 1.95 -10.77
N ALA A 21 9.91 0.92 -10.02
CA ALA A 21 10.33 1.05 -8.62
C ALA A 21 11.52 2.02 -8.45
N GLU A 22 12.37 2.13 -9.47
CA GLU A 22 13.53 3.03 -9.46
C GLU A 22 13.29 4.27 -10.36
N SER A 23 12.03 4.63 -10.65
CA SER A 23 11.72 5.92 -11.26
C SER A 23 12.02 7.05 -10.25
N PRO A 24 12.43 8.25 -10.70
CA PRO A 24 12.74 9.35 -9.79
C PRO A 24 11.60 9.66 -8.79
N ALA A 25 10.35 9.62 -9.25
CA ALA A 25 9.18 9.83 -8.41
C ALA A 25 9.02 8.74 -7.33
N ASN A 26 9.18 7.45 -7.69
CA ASN A 26 9.07 6.36 -6.72
C ASN A 26 10.25 6.30 -5.75
N VAL A 27 11.45 6.67 -6.19
CA VAL A 27 12.63 6.82 -5.31
C VAL A 27 12.39 7.95 -4.31
N ALA A 28 11.90 9.11 -4.75
CA ALA A 28 11.57 10.24 -3.87
C ALA A 28 10.44 9.88 -2.88
N TYR A 29 9.40 9.18 -3.35
CA TYR A 29 8.32 8.68 -2.49
C TYR A 29 8.86 7.71 -1.43
N ARG A 30 9.70 6.75 -1.83
CA ARG A 30 10.35 5.79 -0.93
C ARG A 30 11.20 6.49 0.11
N ALA A 31 12.00 7.49 -0.29
CA ALA A 31 12.80 8.30 0.63
C ALA A 31 11.93 9.00 1.68
N LYS A 32 10.85 9.67 1.25
CA LYS A 32 9.89 10.35 2.12
C LYS A 32 9.18 9.38 3.08
N TYR A 33 8.77 8.22 2.59
CA TYR A 33 8.18 7.16 3.40
C TYR A 33 9.14 6.71 4.52
N LEU A 34 10.40 6.42 4.18
CA LEU A 34 11.41 5.98 5.15
C LEU A 34 11.73 7.07 6.19
N ALA A 35 11.85 8.33 5.75
CA ALA A 35 12.05 9.46 6.65
C ALA A 35 10.87 9.63 7.62
N THR A 36 9.64 9.53 7.12
CA THR A 36 8.43 9.63 7.95
C THR A 36 8.36 8.48 8.96
N LYS A 37 8.60 7.25 8.51
CA LYS A 37 8.58 6.06 9.37
C LYS A 37 9.63 6.12 10.49
N THR A 38 10.84 6.58 10.19
CA THR A 38 11.94 6.69 11.16
C THR A 38 11.73 7.82 12.18
N SER A 39 11.14 8.95 11.76
CA SER A 39 10.80 10.06 12.65
C SER A 39 9.71 9.73 13.68
N GLY A 40 8.87 8.71 13.41
CA GLY A 40 7.81 8.23 14.32
C GLY A 40 8.28 7.45 15.56
N GLY A 41 9.59 7.22 15.72
CA GLY A 41 10.20 6.64 16.92
C GLY A 41 10.12 5.11 17.02
N ASN A 42 11.13 4.51 17.69
CA ASN A 42 11.37 3.08 17.90
C ASN A 42 10.32 2.35 18.78
N ALA A 43 9.01 2.61 18.60
CA ALA A 43 7.94 1.91 19.32
C ALA A 43 7.63 0.49 18.77
N MET A 44 8.40 0.02 17.80
CA MET A 44 8.19 -1.24 17.05
C MET A 44 8.25 -2.53 17.90
N GLN A 45 8.70 -2.47 19.16
CA GLN A 45 8.95 -3.67 19.96
C GLN A 45 7.85 -4.04 20.98
N LYS A 46 6.81 -3.21 21.19
CA LYS A 46 5.84 -3.49 22.28
C LYS A 46 4.47 -4.09 21.88
N LYS A 47 4.12 -4.30 20.61
CA LYS A 47 2.70 -4.59 20.24
C LYS A 47 2.47 -5.64 19.14
N ALA A 48 3.40 -6.56 18.88
CA ALA A 48 3.19 -7.64 17.88
C ALA A 48 2.02 -8.59 18.22
N LYS A 49 1.66 -8.73 19.51
CA LYS A 49 0.60 -9.65 19.96
C LYS A 49 -0.81 -9.16 19.59
N ALA A 50 -1.01 -7.85 19.47
CA ALA A 50 -2.32 -7.29 19.15
C ALA A 50 -2.70 -7.38 17.67
N ILE A 51 -1.70 -7.29 16.77
CA ILE A 51 -1.91 -7.37 15.32
C ILE A 51 -2.50 -8.75 14.93
N VAL A 52 -2.02 -9.84 15.53
CA VAL A 52 -2.52 -11.20 15.26
C VAL A 52 -3.98 -11.36 15.71
N SER A 53 -4.33 -10.86 16.90
CA SER A 53 -5.68 -10.98 17.45
C SER A 53 -6.70 -10.24 16.58
N VAL A 54 -6.38 -9.01 16.16
CA VAL A 54 -7.25 -8.21 15.29
C VAL A 54 -7.39 -8.85 13.92
N LEU A 55 -6.31 -9.38 13.32
CA LEU A 55 -6.38 -10.06 12.01
C LEU A 55 -7.30 -11.30 12.05
N LEU A 56 -7.20 -12.11 13.11
CA LEU A 56 -8.02 -13.32 13.28
C LEU A 56 -9.48 -13.01 13.61
N GLU A 57 -9.76 -11.93 14.33
CA GLU A 57 -11.13 -11.50 14.66
C GLU A 57 -11.83 -10.88 13.45
N LEU A 58 -11.08 -10.17 12.59
CA LEU A 58 -11.59 -9.59 11.35
C LEU A 58 -11.82 -10.60 10.23
N LEU A 59 -11.15 -11.76 10.24
CA LEU A 59 -11.43 -12.86 9.32
C LEU A 59 -12.71 -13.64 9.63
N LYS A 60 -13.32 -13.41 10.80
CA LYS A 60 -14.57 -14.05 11.21
C LYS A 60 -15.81 -13.35 10.67
N SER A 61 -15.70 -12.18 10.04
CA SER A 61 -16.85 -11.51 9.43
C SER A 61 -17.31 -12.28 8.20
N LYS A 62 -18.41 -13.02 8.33
CA LYS A 62 -19.04 -13.85 7.28
C LYS A 62 -19.80 -13.04 6.22
N ASP A 63 -19.54 -11.74 6.10
CA ASP A 63 -20.26 -10.90 5.14
C ASP A 63 -19.65 -11.07 3.74
N ASP A 64 -20.33 -11.91 2.97
CA ASP A 64 -20.42 -11.96 1.50
C ASP A 64 -19.20 -11.48 0.70
N TYR A 65 -18.19 -12.35 0.64
CA TYR A 65 -16.98 -12.17 -0.18
C TYR A 65 -17.23 -12.44 -1.69
N HIS A 66 -18.49 -12.56 -2.14
CA HIS A 66 -18.82 -12.86 -3.55
C HIS A 66 -18.99 -11.62 -4.44
N GLY A 67 -18.70 -10.41 -3.92
CA GLY A 67 -18.71 -9.16 -4.68
C GLY A 67 -17.32 -8.54 -4.87
N ASN A 68 -17.17 -7.65 -5.87
CA ASN A 68 -15.97 -6.84 -6.02
C ASN A 68 -15.76 -5.99 -4.75
N PHE A 69 -14.60 -6.10 -4.12
CA PHE A 69 -14.26 -5.34 -2.92
C PHE A 69 -14.18 -3.83 -3.25
N THR A 70 -15.15 -3.05 -2.79
CA THR A 70 -15.26 -1.61 -3.08
C THR A 70 -14.63 -0.74 -2.00
N ALA A 71 -14.44 0.54 -2.28
CA ALA A 71 -13.97 1.52 -1.30
C ALA A 71 -14.92 1.62 -0.10
N GLU A 72 -16.23 1.58 -0.32
CA GLU A 72 -17.24 1.66 0.75
C GLU A 72 -17.20 0.44 1.69
N LEU A 73 -17.04 -0.76 1.12
CA LEU A 73 -16.88 -1.99 1.90
C LEU A 73 -15.58 -1.95 2.73
N PHE A 74 -14.48 -1.55 2.09
CA PHE A 74 -13.20 -1.35 2.76
C PHE A 74 -13.31 -0.34 3.91
N GLU A 75 -13.93 0.82 3.68
CA GLU A 75 -14.05 1.89 4.68
C GLU A 75 -14.86 1.46 5.90
N LYS A 76 -15.95 0.72 5.70
CA LYS A 76 -16.75 0.16 6.80
C LYS A 76 -15.91 -0.81 7.64
N TRP A 77 -15.20 -1.72 6.97
CA TRP A 77 -14.30 -2.67 7.63
C TRP A 77 -13.15 -1.96 8.35
N PHE A 78 -12.50 -1.00 7.68
CA PHE A 78 -11.33 -0.29 8.18
C PHE A 78 -11.67 0.57 9.40
N ARG A 79 -12.85 1.18 9.42
CA ARG A 79 -13.38 1.91 10.57
C ARG A 79 -13.56 1.00 11.79
N GLU A 80 -14.11 -0.20 11.61
CA GLU A 80 -14.23 -1.15 12.71
C GLU A 80 -12.85 -1.63 13.19
N CYS A 81 -11.94 -1.94 12.26
CA CYS A 81 -10.56 -2.28 12.58
C CYS A 81 -9.87 -1.17 13.42
N CYS A 82 -10.01 0.10 13.03
CA CYS A 82 -9.47 1.23 13.79
C CYS A 82 -10.09 1.33 15.19
N ARG A 83 -11.41 1.14 15.32
CA ARG A 83 -12.08 1.10 16.63
C ARG A 83 -11.50 -0.01 17.51
N THR A 84 -11.36 -1.23 16.98
CA THR A 84 -10.80 -2.37 17.73
C THR A 84 -9.35 -2.09 18.14
N LEU A 85 -8.53 -1.54 17.25
CA LEU A 85 -7.14 -1.18 17.54
C LEU A 85 -7.04 -0.12 18.63
N ALA A 86 -7.86 0.93 18.57
CA ALA A 86 -7.90 1.96 19.62
C ALA A 86 -8.28 1.39 20.98
N CYS A 87 -9.26 0.48 21.04
CA CYS A 87 -9.69 -0.16 22.29
C CYS A 87 -8.67 -1.16 22.86
N THR A 88 -8.04 -1.97 22.01
CA THR A 88 -7.19 -3.10 22.45
C THR A 88 -5.71 -2.74 22.55
N VAL A 89 -5.27 -1.75 21.77
CA VAL A 89 -3.85 -1.39 21.59
C VAL A 89 -3.62 0.08 21.95
N GLY A 90 -4.57 0.96 21.62
CA GLY A 90 -4.39 2.41 21.62
C GLY A 90 -3.87 2.92 20.28
N ASN A 91 -3.20 4.06 20.28
CA ASN A 91 -2.73 4.72 19.06
C ASN A 91 -1.76 3.83 18.26
N CYS A 92 -1.98 3.74 16.95
CA CYS A 92 -1.27 2.88 16.02
C CYS A 92 -0.78 3.66 14.79
N THR A 93 0.35 3.23 14.23
CA THR A 93 0.75 3.56 12.86
C THR A 93 0.39 2.38 11.97
N ILE A 94 -0.49 2.61 11.00
CA ILE A 94 -1.06 1.63 10.10
C ILE A 94 -0.33 1.75 8.77
N HIS A 95 0.36 0.68 8.36
CA HIS A 95 1.02 0.59 7.06
C HIS A 95 0.08 -0.07 6.05
N MET A 96 -0.10 0.55 4.89
CA MET A 96 -1.09 0.11 3.89
C MET A 96 -0.55 0.30 2.47
N ASP A 97 -0.86 -0.59 1.54
CA ASP A 97 -0.47 -0.38 0.13
C ASP A 97 -1.28 0.75 -0.54
N GLY A 98 -0.87 1.09 -1.75
CA GLY A 98 -1.53 2.08 -2.59
C GLY A 98 -2.72 1.57 -3.40
N ALA A 99 -3.40 0.47 -3.02
CA ALA A 99 -4.55 -0.01 -3.79
C ALA A 99 -5.63 1.09 -3.94
N LYS A 100 -6.29 1.11 -5.10
CA LYS A 100 -7.24 2.20 -5.46
C LYS A 100 -8.34 2.40 -4.42
N TYR A 101 -8.90 1.31 -3.89
CA TYR A 101 -9.96 1.37 -2.87
C TYR A 101 -9.44 1.83 -1.49
N HIS A 102 -8.15 1.73 -1.19
CA HIS A 102 -7.54 2.32 0.01
C HIS A 102 -7.37 3.84 -0.10
N LYS A 103 -7.28 4.36 -1.34
CA LYS A 103 -6.92 5.74 -1.69
C LYS A 103 -8.09 6.52 -2.30
N ARG A 104 -9.34 6.26 -1.90
CA ARG A 104 -10.47 7.10 -2.31
C ARG A 104 -10.23 8.55 -1.83
N GLN A 105 -10.08 9.46 -2.79
CA GLN A 105 -9.79 10.87 -2.53
C GLN A 105 -11.05 11.66 -2.14
N LEU A 106 -10.91 12.54 -1.16
CA LEU A 106 -11.93 13.50 -0.73
C LEU A 106 -11.85 14.82 -1.51
N ASN A 107 -10.65 15.17 -1.97
CA ASN A 107 -10.36 16.37 -2.74
C ASN A 107 -9.83 16.01 -4.14
N PRO A 108 -10.63 15.36 -5.00
CA PRO A 108 -10.16 14.96 -6.31
C PRO A 108 -9.77 16.19 -7.14
N HIS A 109 -8.70 16.03 -7.91
CA HIS A 109 -8.13 17.07 -8.75
C HIS A 109 -8.54 16.92 -10.21
N PRO A 110 -8.75 18.03 -10.96
CA PRO A 110 -8.95 18.00 -12.40
C PRO A 110 -7.89 17.18 -13.13
N ASN A 111 -8.35 16.26 -13.98
CA ASN A 111 -7.49 15.51 -14.89
C ASN A 111 -8.08 15.48 -16.31
N SER A 112 -7.37 14.85 -17.24
CA SER A 112 -7.74 14.80 -18.65
C SER A 112 -9.13 14.18 -18.91
N ARG A 113 -9.67 13.37 -17.98
CA ARG A 113 -11.02 12.77 -18.06
C ARG A 113 -12.15 13.73 -17.64
N TRP A 114 -11.88 14.77 -16.85
CA TRP A 114 -12.92 15.72 -16.39
C TRP A 114 -13.52 16.50 -17.56
N ARG A 115 -14.79 16.89 -17.50
CA ARG A 115 -15.36 17.78 -18.52
C ARG A 115 -14.80 19.19 -18.31
N LYS A 116 -14.68 19.97 -19.39
CA LYS A 116 -14.20 21.36 -19.31
C LYS A 116 -14.98 22.18 -18.27
N SER A 117 -16.30 22.01 -18.23
CA SER A 117 -17.19 22.65 -17.26
C SER A 117 -16.85 22.30 -15.81
N ASP A 118 -16.48 21.05 -15.54
CA ASP A 118 -16.18 20.59 -14.19
C ASP A 118 -14.85 21.18 -13.70
N ILE A 119 -13.87 21.31 -14.61
CA ILE A 119 -12.59 21.99 -14.34
C ILE A 119 -12.83 23.48 -14.04
N GLN A 120 -13.65 24.15 -14.85
CA GLN A 120 -14.04 25.54 -14.62
C GLN A 120 -14.71 25.74 -13.26
N ASN A 121 -15.66 24.87 -12.90
CA ASN A 121 -16.32 24.90 -11.61
C ASN A 121 -15.33 24.68 -10.45
N TRP A 122 -14.40 23.74 -10.61
CA TRP A 122 -13.36 23.47 -9.61
C TRP A 122 -12.46 24.68 -9.38
N LEU A 123 -12.05 25.38 -10.45
CA LEU A 123 -11.27 26.62 -10.38
C LEU A 123 -12.06 27.74 -9.71
N THR A 124 -13.32 27.95 -10.10
CA THR A 124 -14.21 28.96 -9.52
C THR A 124 -14.42 28.75 -8.03
N LEU A 125 -14.67 27.51 -7.59
CA LEU A 125 -14.86 27.18 -6.16
C LEU A 125 -13.62 27.53 -5.32
N ARG A 126 -12.44 27.51 -5.94
CA ARG A 126 -11.16 27.89 -5.33
C ARG A 126 -10.77 29.34 -5.59
N SER A 127 -11.68 30.14 -6.12
CA SER A 127 -11.44 31.55 -6.47
C SER A 127 -10.26 31.77 -7.43
N ILE A 128 -9.98 30.78 -8.29
CA ILE A 128 -8.94 30.86 -9.32
C ILE A 128 -9.56 31.46 -10.59
N VAL A 129 -8.94 32.52 -11.10
CA VAL A 129 -9.45 33.28 -12.26
C VAL A 129 -9.17 32.52 -13.56
N TRP A 130 -10.20 32.31 -14.38
CA TRP A 130 -10.12 31.72 -15.71
C TRP A 130 -11.00 32.47 -16.72
N GLN A 131 -10.73 32.32 -18.01
CA GLN A 131 -11.46 32.96 -19.10
C GLN A 131 -12.35 31.96 -19.85
N THR A 132 -13.51 32.40 -20.33
CA THR A 132 -14.43 31.53 -21.09
C THR A 132 -13.81 31.00 -22.39
N SER A 133 -12.86 31.73 -22.96
CA SER A 133 -12.08 31.34 -24.13
C SER A 133 -10.99 30.29 -23.83
N ASP A 134 -10.62 30.08 -22.56
CA ASP A 134 -9.54 29.15 -22.21
C ASP A 134 -9.85 27.73 -22.68
N ILE A 135 -8.89 27.10 -23.33
CA ILE A 135 -9.01 25.70 -23.74
C ILE A 135 -8.79 24.76 -22.56
N LYS A 136 -9.32 23.54 -22.64
CA LYS A 136 -9.22 22.52 -21.58
C LYS A 136 -7.79 22.31 -21.08
N ALA A 137 -6.81 22.30 -21.99
CA ALA A 137 -5.40 22.14 -21.63
C ALA A 137 -4.88 23.30 -20.75
N SER A 138 -5.21 24.55 -21.08
CA SER A 138 -4.85 25.73 -20.27
C SER A 138 -5.43 25.62 -18.85
N LEU A 139 -6.72 25.25 -18.77
CA LEU A 139 -7.40 25.06 -17.49
C LEU A 139 -6.78 23.94 -16.65
N LEU A 140 -6.33 22.84 -17.28
CA LEU A 140 -5.64 21.75 -16.57
C LEU A 140 -4.27 22.17 -16.03
N VAL A 141 -3.50 22.95 -16.79
CA VAL A 141 -2.22 23.51 -16.31
C VAL A 141 -2.46 24.42 -15.11
N MET A 142 -3.46 25.30 -15.20
CA MET A 142 -3.84 26.19 -14.10
C MET A 142 -4.31 25.40 -12.87
N ALA A 143 -5.12 24.36 -13.07
CA ALA A 143 -5.52 23.49 -11.98
C ALA A 143 -4.30 22.83 -11.34
N ALA A 144 -3.38 22.25 -12.13
CA ALA A 144 -2.17 21.58 -11.63
C ALA A 144 -1.31 22.50 -10.74
N GLN A 145 -1.19 23.79 -11.08
CA GLN A 145 -0.47 24.79 -10.26
C GLN A 145 -1.10 25.03 -8.89
N HIS A 146 -2.39 24.71 -8.72
CA HIS A 146 -3.14 24.88 -7.48
C HIS A 146 -3.53 23.54 -6.86
N ARG A 147 -2.82 22.45 -7.21
CA ARG A 147 -3.07 21.12 -6.66
C ARG A 147 -2.80 21.11 -5.16
N GLU A 148 -3.78 20.66 -4.40
CA GLU A 148 -3.68 20.45 -2.97
C GLU A 148 -3.15 19.02 -2.68
N PRO A 149 -2.49 18.78 -1.54
CA PRO A 149 -2.14 17.43 -1.12
C PRO A 149 -3.37 16.53 -1.07
N ALA A 150 -3.25 15.30 -1.57
CA ALA A 150 -4.36 14.35 -1.59
C ALA A 150 -4.82 14.01 -0.16
N GLN A 151 -6.13 14.09 0.07
CA GLN A 151 -6.79 13.70 1.30
C GLN A 151 -7.57 12.42 1.03
N TYR A 152 -7.26 11.38 1.80
CA TYR A 152 -7.88 10.07 1.62
C TYR A 152 -8.81 9.74 2.76
N VAL A 153 -9.93 9.09 2.45
CA VAL A 153 -10.96 8.72 3.43
C VAL A 153 -10.38 7.79 4.50
N SER A 154 -9.52 6.85 4.12
CA SER A 154 -8.84 5.95 5.04
C SER A 154 -7.97 6.71 6.06
N VAL A 155 -7.31 7.79 5.64
CA VAL A 155 -6.53 8.65 6.54
C VAL A 155 -7.44 9.41 7.51
N GLU A 156 -8.59 9.92 7.04
CA GLU A 156 -9.59 10.55 7.91
C GLU A 156 -10.13 9.56 8.96
N ILE A 157 -10.55 8.38 8.52
CA ILE A 157 -11.04 7.31 9.41
C ILE A 157 -10.01 6.99 10.49
N ALA A 158 -8.74 6.75 10.12
CA ALA A 158 -7.69 6.44 11.07
C ALA A 158 -7.50 7.57 12.10
N ARG A 159 -7.53 8.84 11.64
CA ARG A 159 -7.35 10.00 12.51
C ARG A 159 -8.47 10.16 13.54
N GLU A 160 -9.71 9.82 13.19
CA GLU A 160 -10.83 9.81 14.14
C GLU A 160 -10.54 8.94 15.39
N PHE A 161 -9.69 7.92 15.23
CA PHE A 161 -9.27 7.00 16.31
C PHE A 161 -7.85 7.26 16.81
N ASN A 162 -7.27 8.44 16.54
CA ASN A 162 -5.88 8.79 16.86
C ASN A 162 -4.85 7.81 16.28
N HIS A 163 -5.11 7.27 15.09
CA HIS A 163 -4.17 6.47 14.32
C HIS A 163 -3.55 7.30 13.20
N VAL A 164 -2.38 6.86 12.74
CA VAL A 164 -1.66 7.42 11.59
C VAL A 164 -1.62 6.37 10.49
N VAL A 165 -1.87 6.78 9.24
CA VAL A 165 -1.71 5.90 8.08
C VAL A 165 -0.45 6.29 7.33
N LEU A 166 0.37 5.29 7.00
CA LEU A 166 1.52 5.40 6.10
C LEU A 166 1.31 4.49 4.91
N PHE A 167 1.21 5.07 3.72
CA PHE A 167 1.14 4.30 2.50
C PHE A 167 2.52 3.80 2.11
N THR A 168 2.64 2.51 1.81
CA THR A 168 3.91 1.94 1.38
C THR A 168 4.23 2.36 -0.06
N PRO A 169 5.52 2.52 -0.40
CA PRO A 169 5.92 2.91 -1.74
C PRO A 169 5.41 1.93 -2.82
N PRO A 170 4.98 2.44 -3.99
CA PRO A 170 4.60 1.58 -5.11
C PRO A 170 5.74 0.65 -5.52
N TYR A 171 5.41 -0.56 -5.97
CA TYR A 171 6.38 -1.57 -6.45
C TYR A 171 7.44 -2.01 -5.42
N HIS A 172 7.15 -1.84 -4.12
CA HIS A 172 8.02 -2.26 -3.01
C HIS A 172 7.33 -3.26 -2.05
N PRO A 173 6.88 -4.43 -2.55
CA PRO A 173 6.24 -5.44 -1.70
C PRO A 173 7.14 -5.94 -0.57
N GLU A 174 8.46 -5.87 -0.73
CA GLU A 174 9.43 -6.22 0.29
C GLU A 174 9.43 -5.27 1.51
N LEU A 175 8.80 -4.09 1.40
CA LEU A 175 8.57 -3.17 2.50
C LEU A 175 7.26 -3.46 3.26
N GLN A 176 6.51 -4.48 2.84
CA GLN A 176 5.22 -4.86 3.43
C GLN A 176 5.36 -6.18 4.22
N PRO A 177 5.34 -6.15 5.57
CA PRO A 177 5.46 -7.37 6.38
C PRO A 177 4.38 -8.41 6.07
N ILE A 178 3.19 -7.97 5.66
CA ILE A 178 2.04 -8.83 5.35
C ILE A 178 2.32 -9.79 4.19
N GLU A 179 3.16 -9.41 3.22
CA GLU A 179 3.57 -10.29 2.12
C GLU A 179 4.33 -11.52 2.63
N ILE A 180 5.20 -11.33 3.64
CA ILE A 180 5.95 -12.43 4.26
C ILE A 180 5.01 -13.34 5.06
N ILE A 181 4.05 -12.76 5.78
CA ILE A 181 3.05 -13.53 6.53
C ILE A 181 2.19 -14.36 5.59
N TRP A 182 1.71 -13.76 4.49
CA TRP A 182 0.95 -14.48 3.48
C TRP A 182 1.77 -15.54 2.76
N ALA A 183 3.07 -15.31 2.51
CA ALA A 183 3.94 -16.36 1.97
C ALA A 183 4.00 -17.58 2.91
N CYS A 184 4.11 -17.38 4.23
CA CYS A 184 4.05 -18.48 5.19
C CYS A 184 2.71 -19.24 5.14
N VAL A 185 1.58 -18.52 5.06
CA VAL A 185 0.24 -19.12 4.98
C VAL A 185 0.06 -19.88 3.65
N LYS A 186 0.39 -19.25 2.52
CA LYS A 186 0.31 -19.84 1.19
C LYS A 186 1.18 -21.09 1.06
N ASN A 187 2.39 -21.10 1.61
CA ASN A 187 3.27 -22.26 1.57
C ASN A 187 2.68 -23.46 2.33
N ARG A 188 2.05 -23.23 3.48
CA ARG A 188 1.36 -24.30 4.24
C ARG A 188 0.19 -24.88 3.45
N ILE A 189 -0.61 -24.02 2.82
CA ILE A 189 -1.73 -24.44 1.96
C ILE A 189 -1.20 -25.13 0.70
N GLY A 190 -0.10 -24.67 0.11
CA GLY A 190 0.53 -25.29 -1.06
C GLY A 190 1.08 -26.69 -0.77
N ALA A 191 1.61 -26.92 0.44
CA ALA A 191 2.06 -28.24 0.89
C ALA A 191 0.90 -29.24 1.10
N SER A 192 -0.30 -28.75 1.41
CA SER A 192 -1.53 -29.55 1.49
C SER A 192 -2.70 -28.79 0.87
N PRO A 193 -2.83 -28.80 -0.47
CA PRO A 193 -3.83 -27.98 -1.16
C PRO A 193 -5.26 -28.33 -0.73
N ALA A 194 -6.11 -27.31 -0.61
CA ALA A 194 -7.54 -27.51 -0.41
C ALA A 194 -8.20 -27.94 -1.73
N LYS A 195 -9.22 -28.80 -1.65
CA LYS A 195 -10.02 -29.24 -2.81
C LYS A 195 -11.36 -28.52 -2.90
N THR A 196 -11.79 -27.90 -1.81
CA THR A 196 -13.08 -27.21 -1.72
C THR A 196 -12.94 -25.88 -0.99
N MET A 197 -13.91 -24.98 -1.17
CA MET A 197 -13.91 -23.68 -0.49
C MET A 197 -14.01 -23.81 1.04
N PRO A 198 -14.87 -24.66 1.62
CA PRO A 198 -14.89 -24.87 3.07
C PRO A 198 -13.56 -25.37 3.62
N GLU A 199 -12.92 -26.33 2.93
CA GLU A 199 -11.60 -26.83 3.32
C GLU A 199 -10.54 -25.72 3.24
N LEU A 200 -10.61 -24.85 2.22
CA LEU A 200 -9.72 -23.70 2.10
C LEU A 200 -9.88 -22.75 3.28
N CYS A 201 -11.12 -22.43 3.69
CA CYS A 201 -11.40 -21.59 4.84
C CYS A 201 -10.83 -22.18 6.14
N GLU A 202 -11.04 -23.49 6.38
CA GLU A 202 -10.50 -24.19 7.55
C GLU A 202 -8.96 -24.17 7.56
N LYS A 203 -8.34 -24.42 6.40
CA LYS A 203 -6.88 -24.41 6.26
C LYS A 203 -6.29 -23.00 6.39
N LEU A 204 -6.98 -21.98 5.90
CA LEU A 204 -6.60 -20.58 6.10
C LEU A 204 -6.62 -20.23 7.58
N GLU A 205 -7.71 -20.53 8.28
CA GLU A 205 -7.86 -20.28 9.72
C GLU A 205 -6.78 -21.01 10.52
N ALA A 206 -6.56 -22.30 10.26
CA ALA A 206 -5.52 -23.08 10.92
C ALA A 206 -4.11 -22.55 10.64
N SER A 207 -3.83 -22.12 9.40
CA SER A 207 -2.53 -21.57 9.01
C SER A 207 -2.25 -20.22 9.63
N LEU A 208 -3.28 -19.39 9.81
CA LEU A 208 -3.17 -18.08 10.45
C LEU A 208 -2.99 -18.20 11.96
N HIS A 209 -3.63 -19.16 12.62
CA HIS A 209 -3.39 -19.46 14.03
C HIS A 209 -1.94 -19.89 14.31
N GLN A 210 -1.24 -20.46 13.32
CA GLN A 210 0.18 -20.79 13.43
C GLN A 210 1.11 -19.58 13.21
N VAL A 211 0.59 -18.42 12.79
CA VAL A 211 1.38 -17.20 12.70
C VAL A 211 1.63 -16.68 14.11
N SER A 212 2.86 -16.87 14.59
CA SER A 212 3.27 -16.56 15.95
C SER A 212 4.09 -15.26 16.01
N SER A 213 4.36 -14.75 17.23
CA SER A 213 5.21 -13.57 17.40
C SER A 213 6.60 -13.72 16.75
N PRO A 214 7.30 -14.87 16.84
CA PRO A 214 8.54 -15.09 16.08
C PRO A 214 8.40 -14.90 14.57
N THR A 215 7.29 -15.35 13.97
CA THR A 215 7.01 -15.16 12.54
C THR A 215 6.94 -13.67 12.19
N TRP A 216 6.21 -12.87 12.99
CA TRP A 216 6.12 -11.42 12.81
C TRP A 216 7.46 -10.72 13.01
N LEU A 217 8.22 -11.10 14.04
CA LEU A 217 9.55 -10.52 14.29
C LEU A 217 10.52 -10.81 13.14
N GLY A 218 10.46 -12.03 12.59
CA GLY A 218 11.22 -12.39 11.40
C GLY A 218 10.85 -11.54 10.17
N ALA A 219 9.55 -11.37 9.92
CA ALA A 219 9.05 -10.52 8.84
C ALA A 219 9.52 -9.06 9.00
N LEU A 220 9.36 -8.48 10.18
CA LEU A 220 9.79 -7.11 10.47
C LEU A 220 11.31 -6.95 10.33
N LYS A 221 12.10 -7.92 10.79
CA LYS A 221 13.56 -7.92 10.62
C LYS A 221 13.97 -7.94 9.14
N ARG A 222 13.23 -8.65 8.29
CA ARG A 222 13.49 -8.68 6.85
C ARG A 222 13.13 -7.34 6.20
N VAL A 223 11.99 -6.75 6.55
CA VAL A 223 11.61 -5.40 6.11
C VAL A 223 12.66 -4.37 6.50
N HIS A 224 13.13 -4.38 7.75
CA HIS A 224 14.19 -3.46 8.21
C HIS A 224 15.48 -3.56 7.39
N LYS A 225 15.87 -4.77 6.96
CA LYS A 225 17.06 -4.92 6.09
C LYS A 225 16.89 -4.19 4.76
N PHE A 226 15.69 -4.25 4.17
CA PHE A 226 15.39 -3.50 2.95
C PHE A 226 15.36 -1.99 3.22
N GLU A 227 14.77 -1.56 4.33
CA GLU A 227 14.76 -0.15 4.74
C GLU A 227 16.19 0.40 4.90
N ASP A 228 17.06 -0.32 5.61
CA ASP A 228 18.48 0.04 5.77
C ASP A 228 19.22 0.11 4.43
N MET A 229 18.94 -0.85 3.53
CA MET A 229 19.52 -0.88 2.19
C MET A 229 19.09 0.35 1.38
N TYR A 230 17.81 0.71 1.43
CA TYR A 230 17.29 1.88 0.72
C TYR A 230 17.80 3.18 1.30
N LEU A 231 17.82 3.34 2.62
CA LEU A 231 18.35 4.53 3.29
C LEU A 231 19.80 4.82 2.85
N LYS A 232 20.67 3.81 2.85
CA LYS A 232 22.06 3.92 2.38
C LYS A 232 22.18 4.31 0.90
N SER A 233 21.19 3.97 0.07
CA SER A 233 21.19 4.34 -1.34
C SER A 233 20.75 5.79 -1.57
N THR A 234 19.78 6.29 -0.79
CA THR A 234 19.26 7.66 -0.86
C THR A 234 20.25 8.74 -0.41
N ASP A 235 21.17 8.43 0.50
CA ASP A 235 22.22 9.38 0.91
C ASP A 235 23.16 9.78 -0.26
N ASN A 236 23.06 9.11 -1.41
CA ASN A 236 23.86 9.38 -2.60
C ASN A 236 23.11 10.09 -3.75
N GLU A 237 21.82 10.43 -3.61
CA GLU A 237 21.05 11.09 -4.69
C GLU A 237 20.23 12.31 -4.21
N PRO A 238 20.19 13.42 -4.96
CA PRO A 238 19.36 14.58 -4.62
C PRO A 238 17.87 14.27 -4.79
N LEU A 239 17.06 14.68 -3.81
CA LEU A 239 15.60 14.53 -3.82
C LEU A 239 14.99 15.35 -4.97
N ALA A 240 14.33 14.67 -5.92
CA ALA A 240 13.51 15.31 -6.94
C ALA A 240 12.09 15.60 -6.39
N ASP A 241 11.46 16.65 -6.92
CA ASP A 241 10.08 17.00 -6.58
C ASP A 241 9.12 15.87 -6.98
N ILE A 242 8.21 15.53 -6.07
CA ILE A 242 7.25 14.43 -6.24
C ILE A 242 6.09 14.94 -7.11
N ASP A 243 6.11 14.61 -8.40
CA ASP A 243 4.89 14.55 -9.19
C ASP A 243 4.21 13.20 -8.89
N ASP A 244 3.16 13.23 -8.07
CA ASP A 244 2.22 12.10 -7.91
C ASP A 244 1.47 11.92 -9.24
N ASP A 245 2.14 11.27 -10.19
CA ASP A 245 1.55 10.71 -11.41
C ASP A 245 0.84 9.41 -11.00
N ASP A 246 -0.47 9.52 -10.75
CA ASP A 246 -1.36 8.36 -10.66
C ASP A 246 -1.46 7.73 -12.06
N SER A 247 -0.39 7.05 -12.49
CA SER A 247 -0.42 6.22 -13.68
C SER A 247 -1.30 5.00 -13.38
N ASP A 248 -2.53 5.06 -13.87
CA ASP A 248 -3.43 3.91 -14.03
C ASP A 248 -2.68 2.79 -14.77
N ASP A 249 -2.31 1.69 -14.11
CA ASP A 249 -1.99 0.44 -14.80
C ASP A 249 -2.27 -0.81 -13.95
N GLU A 250 -2.76 -1.83 -14.66
CA GLU A 250 -3.36 -3.11 -14.24
C GLU A 250 -2.37 -4.15 -13.67
N GLU A 251 -2.97 -5.17 -13.02
CA GLU A 251 -2.37 -6.32 -12.33
C GLU A 251 -1.13 -6.98 -12.95
N GLY A 252 -0.25 -7.43 -12.06
CA GLY A 252 0.83 -8.37 -12.38
C GLY A 252 1.55 -8.93 -11.15
N ALA A 253 0.81 -9.27 -10.09
CA ALA A 253 1.37 -9.87 -8.88
C ALA A 253 1.18 -11.39 -8.87
N THR A 254 1.78 -12.10 -9.83
CA THR A 254 1.77 -13.58 -9.83
C THR A 254 3.12 -14.26 -9.98
N ASP A 255 4.23 -13.57 -10.27
CA ASP A 255 5.53 -14.25 -10.49
C ASP A 255 6.66 -13.84 -9.53
N LEU A 256 6.37 -13.22 -8.38
CA LEU A 256 7.40 -12.87 -7.38
C LEU A 256 7.69 -13.98 -6.35
N ILE A 257 7.04 -15.15 -6.44
CA ILE A 257 7.10 -16.17 -5.37
C ILE A 257 8.32 -17.10 -5.52
N GLU A 258 8.92 -17.23 -6.70
CA GLU A 258 10.04 -18.18 -6.90
C GLU A 258 11.35 -17.74 -6.25
N GLU A 259 11.55 -16.46 -5.91
CA GLU A 259 12.80 -15.97 -5.29
C GLU A 259 12.74 -15.93 -3.74
N PHE A 260 11.60 -16.26 -3.13
CA PHE A 260 11.46 -16.30 -1.67
C PHE A 260 11.81 -17.65 -1.05
N VAL A 261 11.87 -18.71 -1.85
CA VAL A 261 12.25 -20.06 -1.42
C VAL A 261 13.67 -20.32 -1.93
N GLY A 262 14.64 -19.68 -1.28
CA GLY A 262 16.00 -20.20 -1.28
C GLY A 262 15.94 -21.57 -0.60
N ILE A 263 15.97 -22.61 -1.42
CA ILE A 263 16.24 -23.98 -1.01
C ILE A 263 17.70 -23.97 -0.54
N ASP A 264 17.92 -23.85 0.77
CA ASP A 264 19.18 -24.33 1.34
C ASP A 264 19.08 -25.86 1.31
N GLU A 265 19.63 -26.45 0.25
CA GLU A 265 19.88 -27.87 0.13
C GLU A 265 21.09 -28.24 1.01
N PHE A 266 20.86 -29.27 1.85
CA PHE A 266 21.73 -29.99 2.80
C PHE A 266 21.92 -29.42 4.22
#